data_AF-A0A918P9U7-F1
#
_entry.id   AF-A0A918P9U7-F1
#
_cell.length_a   1.000
_cell.length_b   1.000
_cell.length_c   1.000
_cell.angle_alpha   90.00
_cell.angle_beta   90.00
_cell.angle_gamma   90.00
#
_symmetry.space_group_name_H-M   'P 1'
#
loop_
_entity.id
_entity.type
_entity.pdbx_description
1 polymer ?
#
loop_
_entity_poly.entity_id
_entity_poly.type
_entity_poly.pdbx_seq_one_letter_code
_entity_poly.pdbx_strand_id
1 'polypeptide(L)'
;MSGIGVRLDFMKSTNAHTHVTTGINWSAFATVEPGLARTVEERFTAFTHHILATLRKDGSPRTSGLEVRFLGGELWLGMMPGSLKALDLRRDPRFALQANPGSDTDLAGGDVRIGGRAIEVRDAETVKRYVDEVRPPDPSSFHLFRTELTEVVRTYVEDDTYLAVQVWKPGGPVRTVRRQ
;
A
#
# COMPACT_ATOMS: atom_id res chain seq x y z
N MET A 1 -37.77 35.82 48.99
CA MET A 1 -38.54 35.23 47.88
C MET A 1 -37.62 35.23 46.66
N SER A 2 -36.75 34.21 46.52
CA SER A 2 -36.99 32.94 45.80
C SER A 2 -37.02 33.14 44.27
N GLY A 3 -36.01 32.62 43.56
CA GLY A 3 -36.04 32.59 42.10
C GLY A 3 -34.73 32.25 41.37
N ILE A 4 -34.25 31.00 41.55
CA ILE A 4 -33.62 30.13 40.53
C ILE A 4 -32.42 30.70 39.76
N GLY A 5 -31.21 30.33 40.22
CA GLY A 5 -30.01 30.30 39.40
C GLY A 5 -29.93 29.00 38.60
N VAL A 6 -29.87 29.09 37.27
CA VAL A 6 -29.64 27.95 36.40
C VAL A 6 -28.15 27.64 36.39
N ARG A 7 -27.76 26.56 37.07
CA ARG A 7 -26.44 25.94 36.97
C ARG A 7 -26.44 25.09 35.69
N LEU A 8 -25.67 25.50 34.69
CA LEU A 8 -25.43 24.69 33.50
C LEU A 8 -24.34 23.66 33.84
N ASP A 9 -24.76 22.45 34.23
CA ASP A 9 -23.83 21.35 34.47
C ASP A 9 -23.17 20.93 33.15
N PHE A 10 -21.85 21.06 33.13
CA PHE A 10 -20.96 20.55 32.09
C PHE A 10 -20.98 19.01 32.12
N MET A 11 -21.84 18.38 31.31
CA MET A 11 -21.66 16.97 30.97
C MET A 11 -20.47 16.85 30.01
N LYS A 12 -19.30 16.50 30.55
CA LYS A 12 -18.21 15.90 29.78
C LYS A 12 -18.68 14.51 29.33
N SER A 13 -19.33 14.43 28.16
CA SER A 13 -19.43 13.16 27.44
C SER A 13 -18.12 12.93 26.71
N THR A 14 -17.21 12.19 27.34
CA THR A 14 -16.00 11.69 26.70
C THR A 14 -16.39 10.52 25.81
N ASN A 15 -16.84 10.83 24.59
CA ASN A 15 -16.88 9.81 23.54
C ASN A 15 -15.44 9.54 23.10
N ALA A 16 -14.89 8.42 23.57
CA ALA A 16 -13.75 7.80 22.93
C ALA A 16 -14.17 7.37 21.52
N HIS A 17 -14.03 8.28 20.55
CA HIS A 17 -13.98 7.89 19.16
C HIS A 17 -12.66 7.16 18.98
N THR A 18 -12.74 5.85 18.85
CA THR A 18 -11.67 5.05 18.26
C THR A 18 -11.31 5.73 16.94
N HIS A 19 -10.19 6.44 16.90
CA HIS A 19 -9.61 6.88 15.64
C HIS A 19 -9.31 5.60 14.86
N VAL A 20 -10.21 5.21 13.97
CA VAL A 20 -9.81 4.40 12.82
C VAL A 20 -8.90 5.34 12.05
N THR A 21 -7.60 5.26 12.29
CA THR A 21 -6.62 5.90 11.41
C THR A 21 -6.80 5.21 10.07
N THR A 22 -7.59 5.79 9.18
CA THR A 22 -7.70 5.32 7.80
C THR A 22 -6.29 5.41 7.21
N GLY A 23 -5.65 4.26 6.97
CA GLY A 23 -4.32 4.24 6.38
C GLY A 23 -4.32 4.89 4.99
N ILE A 24 -3.15 5.35 4.53
CA ILE A 24 -3.05 6.02 3.24
C ILE A 24 -3.19 5.00 2.11
N ASN A 25 -4.28 5.06 1.36
CA ASN A 25 -4.44 4.24 0.16
C ASN A 25 -3.70 4.84 -1.05
N TRP A 26 -3.80 4.17 -2.19
CA TRP A 26 -3.07 4.59 -3.40
C TRP A 26 -3.53 5.96 -3.92
N SER A 27 -4.83 6.23 -3.98
CA SER A 27 -5.35 7.52 -4.48
C SER A 27 -4.94 8.70 -3.61
N ALA A 28 -4.92 8.53 -2.29
CA ALA A 28 -4.43 9.56 -1.38
C ALA A 28 -2.94 9.87 -1.64
N PHE A 29 -2.11 8.85 -1.87
CA PHE A 29 -0.71 9.05 -2.29
C PHE A 29 -0.61 9.73 -3.68
N ALA A 30 -1.34 9.23 -4.68
CA ALA A 30 -1.30 9.77 -6.04
C ALA A 30 -1.81 11.21 -6.13
N THR A 31 -2.69 11.62 -5.23
CA THR A 31 -3.15 13.00 -5.13
C THR A 31 -2.04 13.93 -4.65
N VAL A 32 -1.23 13.50 -3.67
CA VAL A 32 -0.17 14.35 -3.09
C VAL A 32 1.12 14.33 -3.92
N GLU A 33 1.42 13.21 -4.59
CA GLU A 33 2.67 13.03 -5.35
C GLU A 33 2.39 12.42 -6.74
N PRO A 34 1.66 13.13 -7.63
CA PRO A 34 1.16 12.57 -8.89
C PRO A 34 2.27 12.16 -9.86
N GLY A 35 3.41 12.87 -9.85
CA GLY A 35 4.56 12.53 -10.71
C GLY A 35 5.20 11.20 -10.31
N LEU A 36 5.47 11.03 -9.00
CA LEU A 36 6.03 9.78 -8.49
C LEU A 36 5.05 8.62 -8.64
N ALA A 37 3.76 8.86 -8.37
CA ALA A 37 2.72 7.84 -8.56
C ALA A 37 2.65 7.31 -9.99
N ARG A 38 2.73 8.20 -11.00
CA ARG A 38 2.79 7.78 -12.40
C ARG A 38 3.98 6.89 -12.70
N THR A 39 5.17 7.29 -12.26
CA THR A 39 6.37 6.46 -12.45
C THR A 39 6.25 5.10 -11.78
N VAL A 40 5.66 5.05 -10.59
CA VAL A 40 5.42 3.78 -9.90
C VAL A 40 4.46 2.90 -10.70
N GLU A 41 3.33 3.43 -11.16
CA GLU A 41 2.38 2.70 -12.01
C GLU A 41 3.03 2.20 -13.30
N GLU A 42 3.81 3.03 -13.99
CA GLU A 42 4.58 2.63 -15.18
C GLU A 42 5.52 1.44 -14.88
N ARG A 43 6.25 1.49 -13.76
CA ARG A 43 7.15 0.39 -13.36
C ARG A 43 6.43 -0.90 -13.00
N PHE A 44 5.26 -0.81 -12.37
CA PHE A 44 4.46 -1.98 -12.03
C PHE A 44 3.63 -2.53 -13.20
N THR A 45 3.36 -1.74 -14.23
CA THR A 45 2.63 -2.20 -15.43
C THR A 45 3.55 -2.80 -16.50
N ALA A 46 4.84 -2.44 -16.48
CA ALA A 46 5.84 -2.95 -17.43
C ALA A 46 6.05 -4.48 -17.36
N PHE A 47 5.75 -5.12 -16.23
CA PHE A 47 5.95 -6.56 -16.01
C PHE A 47 4.81 -7.16 -15.19
N THR A 48 4.44 -8.41 -15.49
CA THR A 48 3.33 -9.09 -14.79
C THR A 48 3.66 -9.42 -13.33
N HIS A 49 4.90 -9.84 -13.04
CA HIS A 49 5.28 -10.39 -11.75
C HIS A 49 6.30 -9.52 -11.02
N HIS A 50 6.01 -9.24 -9.75
CA HIS A 50 6.81 -8.45 -8.82
C HIS A 50 7.19 -9.26 -7.59
N ILE A 51 8.09 -8.74 -6.76
CA ILE A 51 8.54 -9.44 -5.56
C ILE A 51 7.89 -8.86 -4.32
N LEU A 52 7.05 -9.65 -3.66
CA LEU A 52 6.47 -9.36 -2.37
C LEU A 52 7.33 -9.97 -1.26
N ALA A 53 7.72 -9.14 -0.29
CA ALA A 53 8.28 -9.55 1.00
C ALA A 53 7.21 -9.46 2.10
N THR A 54 7.09 -10.53 2.88
CA THR A 54 6.16 -10.68 4.03
C THR A 54 6.90 -11.28 5.22
N LEU A 55 6.29 -11.27 6.40
CA LEU A 55 6.88 -11.84 7.61
C LEU A 55 6.25 -13.19 7.95
N ARG A 56 7.11 -14.22 8.05
CA ARG A 56 6.70 -15.56 8.51
C ARG A 56 6.31 -15.52 9.99
N LYS A 57 5.75 -16.64 10.48
CA LYS A 57 5.41 -16.84 11.91
C LYS A 57 6.59 -16.57 12.85
N ASP A 58 7.81 -16.91 12.43
CA ASP A 58 9.04 -16.73 13.20
C ASP A 58 9.68 -15.33 13.03
N GLY A 59 9.03 -14.44 12.27
CA GLY A 59 9.53 -13.10 11.96
C GLY A 59 10.54 -13.03 10.81
N SER A 60 10.96 -14.15 10.22
CA SER A 60 11.87 -14.14 9.08
C SER A 60 11.18 -13.66 7.79
N PRO A 61 11.91 -13.00 6.86
CA PRO A 61 11.30 -12.47 5.63
C PRO A 61 11.06 -13.57 4.59
N ARG A 62 9.84 -13.65 4.05
CA ARG A 62 9.49 -14.48 2.89
C ARG A 62 9.36 -13.62 1.65
N THR A 63 10.14 -13.92 0.62
CA THR A 63 9.96 -13.36 -0.73
C THR A 63 9.12 -14.30 -1.60
N SER A 64 8.30 -13.71 -2.48
CA SER A 64 7.42 -14.46 -3.38
C SER A 64 7.03 -13.60 -4.58
N GLY A 65 6.75 -14.25 -5.72
CA GLY A 65 6.15 -13.57 -6.88
C GLY A 65 4.71 -13.14 -6.61
N LEU A 66 4.32 -11.96 -7.11
CA LEU A 66 2.98 -11.43 -7.00
C LEU A 66 2.59 -10.60 -8.23
N GLU A 67 1.35 -10.76 -8.69
CA GLU A 67 0.69 -9.80 -9.58
C GLU A 67 -0.09 -8.79 -8.75
N VAL A 68 0.00 -7.51 -9.12
CA VAL A 68 -0.74 -6.43 -8.44
C VAL A 68 -1.60 -5.67 -9.43
N ARG A 69 -2.59 -4.93 -8.91
CA ARG A 69 -3.48 -4.10 -9.72
C ARG A 69 -3.69 -2.75 -9.04
N PHE A 70 -3.51 -1.68 -9.80
CA PHE A 70 -4.00 -0.35 -9.44
C PHE A 70 -5.40 -0.21 -10.01
N LEU A 71 -6.41 -0.11 -9.15
CA LEU A 71 -7.81 -0.07 -9.58
C LEU A 71 -8.67 0.67 -8.56
N GLY A 72 -9.50 1.60 -9.04
CA GLY A 72 -10.45 2.32 -8.18
C GLY A 72 -9.79 3.14 -7.07
N GLY A 73 -8.56 3.63 -7.30
CA GLY A 73 -7.80 4.37 -6.29
C GLY A 73 -7.11 3.52 -5.23
N GLU A 74 -7.02 2.21 -5.44
CA GLU A 74 -6.41 1.26 -4.51
C GLU A 74 -5.29 0.48 -5.22
N LEU A 75 -4.29 0.05 -4.46
CA LEU A 75 -3.32 -0.97 -4.87
C LEU A 75 -3.74 -2.30 -4.24
N TRP A 76 -4.20 -3.22 -5.09
CA TRP A 76 -4.75 -4.52 -4.72
C TRP A 76 -3.71 -5.63 -4.81
N LEU A 77 -3.71 -6.50 -3.81
CA LEU A 77 -2.94 -7.75 -3.78
C LEU A 77 -3.91 -8.93 -3.82
N GLY A 78 -4.06 -9.54 -5.00
CA GLY A 78 -4.82 -10.77 -5.20
C GLY A 78 -3.94 -12.01 -5.02
N MET A 79 -4.42 -13.01 -4.28
CA MET A 79 -3.62 -14.20 -4.00
C MET A 79 -4.47 -15.48 -4.01
N MET A 80 -3.86 -16.56 -4.48
CA MET A 80 -4.46 -17.89 -4.40
C MET A 80 -4.86 -18.24 -2.96
N PRO A 81 -6.00 -18.95 -2.77
CA PRO A 81 -6.44 -19.46 -1.48
C PRO A 81 -5.33 -20.23 -0.76
N GLY A 82 -5.16 -19.97 0.53
CA GLY A 82 -4.20 -20.69 1.37
C GLY A 82 -2.72 -20.48 1.00
N SER A 83 -2.41 -19.58 0.05
CA SER A 83 -1.03 -19.28 -0.28
C SER A 83 -0.27 -18.76 0.94
N LEU A 84 0.98 -19.20 1.06
CA LEU A 84 1.83 -18.91 2.21
C LEU A 84 2.00 -17.40 2.47
N LYS A 85 2.13 -16.58 1.42
CA LYS A 85 2.16 -15.10 1.51
C LYS A 85 0.85 -14.49 2.03
N ALA A 86 -0.31 -15.06 1.69
CA ALA A 86 -1.60 -14.59 2.23
C ALA A 86 -1.74 -14.94 3.71
N LEU A 87 -1.30 -16.14 4.12
CA LEU A 87 -1.30 -16.55 5.53
C LEU A 87 -0.33 -15.74 6.38
N ASP A 88 0.81 -15.33 5.81
CA ASP A 88 1.73 -14.38 6.45
C ASP A 88 1.04 -13.03 6.67
N LEU A 89 0.44 -12.44 5.63
CA LEU A 89 -0.24 -11.13 5.73
C LEU A 89 -1.42 -11.12 6.70
N ARG A 90 -2.15 -12.24 6.82
CA ARG A 90 -3.21 -12.39 7.82
C ARG A 90 -2.69 -12.38 9.26
N ARG A 91 -1.45 -12.82 9.46
CA ARG A 91 -0.79 -12.86 10.77
C ARG A 91 -0.12 -11.53 11.09
N ASP A 92 0.62 -10.99 10.14
CA ASP A 92 1.30 -9.70 10.23
C ASP A 92 1.09 -8.95 8.91
N PRO A 93 0.37 -7.81 8.92
CA PRO A 93 -0.03 -7.16 7.68
C PRO A 93 1.14 -6.43 6.99
N ARG A 94 2.31 -6.33 7.61
CA ARG A 94 3.44 -5.59 7.03
C ARG A 94 3.95 -6.26 5.77
N PHE A 95 4.18 -5.44 4.74
CA PHE A 95 4.79 -5.89 3.50
C PHE A 95 5.79 -4.87 2.95
N ALA A 96 6.68 -5.38 2.10
CA ALA A 96 7.38 -4.57 1.11
C ALA A 96 7.18 -5.21 -0.27
N LEU A 97 6.86 -4.40 -1.26
CA LEU A 97 6.62 -4.82 -2.63
C LEU A 97 7.62 -4.12 -3.54
N GLN A 98 8.45 -4.91 -4.20
CA GLN A 98 9.47 -4.45 -5.13
C GLN A 98 8.96 -4.64 -6.55
N ALA A 99 8.94 -3.57 -7.34
CA ALA A 99 8.67 -3.66 -8.77
C ALA A 99 9.71 -4.58 -9.44
N ASN A 100 9.36 -5.13 -10.60
CA ASN A 100 10.29 -5.98 -11.32
C ASN A 100 11.46 -5.10 -11.81
N PRO A 101 12.73 -5.51 -11.63
CA PRO A 101 13.88 -4.69 -12.02
C PRO A 101 13.96 -4.49 -13.53
N GLY A 102 13.47 -5.44 -14.33
CA GLY A 102 13.57 -5.41 -15.79
C GLY A 102 14.27 -6.65 -16.36
N SER A 103 14.35 -6.72 -17.69
CA SER A 103 15.07 -7.76 -18.43
C SER A 103 16.57 -7.50 -18.53
N ASP A 104 16.99 -6.25 -18.38
CA ASP A 104 18.33 -5.78 -18.69
C ASP A 104 19.07 -5.31 -17.43
N THR A 105 20.34 -4.92 -17.62
CA THR A 105 21.20 -4.44 -16.54
C THR A 105 21.07 -2.95 -16.25
N ASP A 106 20.30 -2.22 -17.07
CA ASP A 106 20.05 -0.81 -16.86
C ASP A 106 19.03 -0.59 -15.72
N LEU A 107 19.05 0.62 -15.16
CA LEU A 107 18.03 1.09 -14.23
C LEU A 107 17.04 1.99 -14.96
N ALA A 108 16.62 1.60 -16.19
CA ALA A 108 15.69 2.41 -16.98
C ALA A 108 14.38 2.65 -16.22
N GLY A 109 14.05 3.91 -15.96
CA GLY A 109 12.90 4.30 -15.13
C GLY A 109 13.09 4.13 -13.61
N GLY A 110 14.18 3.49 -13.17
CA GLY A 110 14.54 3.28 -11.78
C GLY A 110 13.86 2.09 -11.12
N ASP A 111 14.42 1.69 -9.98
CA ASP A 111 13.89 0.67 -9.11
C ASP A 111 12.85 1.26 -8.15
N VAL A 112 11.72 0.56 -7.94
CA VAL A 112 10.59 1.08 -7.16
C VAL A 112 10.15 0.09 -6.10
N ARG A 113 9.97 0.59 -4.88
CA ARG A 113 9.49 -0.18 -3.74
C ARG A 113 8.35 0.52 -3.02
N ILE A 114 7.30 -0.22 -2.70
CA ILE A 114 6.17 0.23 -1.88
C ILE A 114 6.21 -0.54 -0.56
N GLY A 115 6.16 0.16 0.57
CA GLY A 115 6.04 -0.42 1.90
C GLY A 115 4.69 -0.08 2.52
N GLY A 116 4.12 -1.00 3.29
CA GLY A 116 2.81 -0.74 3.89
C GLY A 116 2.24 -1.87 4.72
N ARG A 117 0.93 -1.81 4.91
CA ARG A 117 0.10 -2.83 5.56
C ARG A 117 -0.91 -3.35 4.53
N ALA A 118 -1.03 -4.67 4.39
CA ALA A 118 -2.05 -5.30 3.57
C ALA A 118 -3.23 -5.71 4.45
N ILE A 119 -4.41 -5.16 4.20
CA ILE A 119 -5.62 -5.40 4.98
C ILE A 119 -6.55 -6.29 4.15
N GLU A 120 -6.85 -7.47 4.68
CA GLU A 120 -7.69 -8.44 3.98
C GLU A 120 -9.12 -7.92 3.86
N VAL A 121 -9.63 -7.89 2.64
CA VAL A 121 -10.99 -7.45 2.33
C VAL A 121 -11.89 -8.68 2.24
N ARG A 122 -12.93 -8.70 3.07
CA ARG A 122 -13.99 -9.72 3.08
C ARG A 122 -15.37 -9.14 2.80
N ASP A 123 -15.46 -7.82 2.64
CA ASP A 123 -16.71 -7.15 2.31
C ASP A 123 -17.21 -7.62 0.93
N ALA A 124 -18.43 -8.16 0.88
CA ALA A 124 -18.98 -8.81 -0.29
C ALA A 124 -19.14 -7.85 -1.48
N GLU A 125 -19.53 -6.60 -1.22
CA GLU A 125 -19.73 -5.59 -2.26
C GLU A 125 -18.39 -5.21 -2.91
N THR A 126 -17.36 -4.97 -2.09
CA THR A 126 -16.02 -4.64 -2.58
C THR A 126 -15.38 -5.81 -3.32
N VAL A 127 -15.50 -7.03 -2.79
CA VAL A 127 -15.03 -8.24 -3.48
C VAL A 127 -15.75 -8.40 -4.82
N LYS A 128 -17.08 -8.22 -4.85
CA LYS A 128 -17.86 -8.31 -6.10
C LYS A 128 -17.38 -7.29 -7.14
N ARG A 129 -17.21 -6.01 -6.75
CA ARG A 129 -16.69 -4.98 -7.67
C ARG A 129 -15.34 -5.35 -8.25
N TYR A 130 -14.42 -5.85 -7.41
CA TYR A 130 -13.11 -6.29 -7.86
C TYR A 130 -13.21 -7.47 -8.84
N VAL A 131 -14.05 -8.47 -8.52
CA VAL A 131 -14.28 -9.65 -9.37
C VAL A 131 -14.87 -9.27 -10.72
N ASP A 132 -15.88 -8.40 -10.75
CA ASP A 132 -16.55 -7.99 -11.99
C ASP A 132 -15.55 -7.32 -12.96
N GLU A 133 -14.64 -6.50 -12.44
CA GLU A 133 -13.63 -5.79 -13.22
C GLU A 133 -12.45 -6.68 -13.61
N VAL A 134 -11.83 -7.36 -12.63
CA VAL A 134 -10.57 -8.08 -12.82
C VAL A 134 -10.77 -9.47 -13.41
N ARG A 135 -11.94 -10.09 -13.19
CA ARG A 135 -12.29 -11.45 -13.63
C ARG A 135 -11.19 -12.47 -13.29
N PRO A 136 -10.85 -12.65 -12.00
CA PRO A 136 -9.83 -13.61 -11.60
C PRO A 136 -10.23 -15.05 -12.00
N PRO A 137 -9.26 -15.96 -12.18
CA PRO A 137 -9.55 -17.34 -12.64
C PRO A 137 -10.51 -18.12 -11.73
N ASP A 138 -10.46 -17.89 -10.41
CA ASP A 138 -11.44 -18.40 -9.46
C ASP A 138 -12.08 -17.23 -8.68
N PRO A 139 -13.21 -16.69 -9.18
CA PRO A 139 -13.93 -15.58 -8.53
C PRO A 139 -14.49 -15.91 -7.14
N SER A 140 -14.65 -17.19 -6.83
CA SER A 140 -15.28 -17.65 -5.59
C SER A 140 -14.28 -17.94 -4.48
N SER A 141 -13.00 -18.07 -4.83
CA SER A 141 -11.97 -18.52 -3.91
C SER A 141 -10.65 -17.81 -4.19
N PHE A 142 -10.38 -16.73 -3.44
CA PHE A 142 -9.08 -16.06 -3.39
C PHE A 142 -8.97 -15.20 -2.13
N HIS A 143 -7.75 -14.78 -1.79
CA HIS A 143 -7.53 -13.71 -0.82
C HIS A 143 -7.35 -12.39 -1.56
N LEU A 144 -8.08 -11.36 -1.12
CA LEU A 144 -7.94 -9.99 -1.60
C LEU A 144 -7.47 -9.10 -0.46
N PHE A 145 -6.43 -8.31 -0.71
CA PHE A 145 -5.97 -7.31 0.24
C PHE A 145 -5.94 -5.92 -0.41
N ARG A 146 -6.50 -4.93 0.28
CA ARG A 146 -6.18 -3.52 0.01
C ARG A 146 -4.89 -3.16 0.73
N THR A 147 -4.21 -2.11 0.30
CA THR A 147 -2.96 -1.67 0.93
C THR A 147 -3.10 -0.31 1.60
N GLU A 148 -2.42 -0.16 2.72
CA GLU A 148 -2.21 1.09 3.43
C GLU A 148 -0.72 1.41 3.39
N LEU A 149 -0.34 2.38 2.57
CA LEU A 149 1.02 2.75 2.30
C LEU A 149 1.65 3.46 3.51
N THR A 150 2.87 3.05 3.83
CA THR A 150 3.73 3.71 4.82
C THR A 150 4.96 4.33 4.19
N GLU A 151 5.33 3.88 2.99
CA GLU A 151 6.40 4.48 2.19
C GLU A 151 6.31 4.10 0.70
N VAL A 152 6.80 5.01 -0.13
CA VAL A 152 7.10 4.75 -1.55
C VAL A 152 8.53 5.21 -1.80
N VAL A 153 9.34 4.35 -2.39
CA VAL A 153 10.75 4.61 -2.67
C VAL A 153 11.01 4.39 -4.14
N ARG A 154 11.75 5.31 -4.75
CA ARG A 154 12.33 5.13 -6.09
C ARG A 154 13.82 5.38 -6.05
N THR A 155 14.59 4.48 -6.61
CA THR A 155 16.05 4.59 -6.79
C THR A 155 16.36 4.64 -8.27
N TYR A 156 17.09 5.65 -8.74
CA TYR A 156 17.40 5.81 -10.16
C TYR A 156 18.74 6.49 -10.37
N VAL A 157 19.29 6.34 -11.57
CA VAL A 157 20.47 7.09 -12.01
C VAL A 157 20.00 8.43 -12.57
N GLU A 158 20.58 9.51 -12.07
CA GLU A 158 20.31 10.89 -12.50
C GLU A 158 21.57 11.46 -13.18
N ASP A 159 21.40 12.01 -14.38
CA ASP A 159 22.45 12.63 -15.19
C ASP A 159 23.70 11.75 -15.39
N ASP A 160 23.53 10.42 -15.44
CA ASP A 160 24.59 9.40 -15.51
C ASP A 160 25.68 9.53 -14.42
N THR A 161 25.40 10.29 -13.35
CA THR A 161 26.38 10.71 -12.36
C THR A 161 25.97 10.34 -10.94
N TYR A 162 24.69 10.47 -10.60
CA TYR A 162 24.21 10.28 -9.24
C TYR A 162 23.29 9.08 -9.12
N LEU A 163 23.45 8.29 -8.05
CA LEU A 163 22.41 7.43 -7.54
C LEU A 163 21.46 8.27 -6.69
N ALA A 164 20.28 8.58 -7.24
CA ALA A 164 19.24 9.33 -6.57
C ALA A 164 18.22 8.38 -5.93
N VAL A 165 17.83 8.69 -4.68
CA VAL A 165 16.80 7.96 -3.93
C VAL A 165 15.71 8.94 -3.51
N GLN A 166 14.55 8.82 -4.13
CA GLN A 166 13.31 9.48 -3.73
C GLN A 166 12.61 8.64 -2.69
N VAL A 167 12.22 9.25 -1.57
CA VAL A 167 11.46 8.60 -0.51
C VAL A 167 10.26 9.47 -0.16
N TRP A 168 9.08 8.90 -0.27
CA TRP A 168 7.85 9.47 0.25
C TRP A 168 7.38 8.67 1.47
N LYS A 169 6.82 9.38 2.46
CA LYS A 169 6.12 8.81 3.61
C LYS A 169 4.89 9.67 3.93
N PRO A 170 3.81 9.09 4.49
CA PRO A 170 2.65 9.86 4.93
C PRO A 170 3.01 11.05 5.81
N GLY A 171 2.39 12.20 5.56
CA GLY A 171 2.55 13.41 6.37
C GLY A 171 3.73 14.31 5.99
N GLY A 172 4.49 13.99 4.94
CA GLY A 172 5.56 14.87 4.43
C GLY A 172 5.71 14.80 2.90
N PRO A 173 6.41 15.78 2.29
CA PRO A 173 6.73 15.75 0.87
C PRO A 173 7.76 14.66 0.54
N VAL A 174 7.90 14.32 -0.74
CA VAL A 174 9.03 13.52 -1.22
C VAL A 174 10.36 14.16 -0.83
N ARG A 175 11.25 13.36 -0.22
CA ARG A 175 12.66 13.72 -0.02
C ARG A 175 13.53 13.01 -1.05
N THR A 176 14.52 13.72 -1.59
CA THR A 176 15.52 13.13 -2.51
C THR A 176 16.90 13.18 -1.89
N VAL A 177 17.56 12.04 -1.83
CA VAL A 177 18.97 11.92 -1.44
C VAL A 177 19.77 11.53 -2.66
N ARG A 178 20.91 12.18 -2.89
CA ARG A 178 21.82 11.89 -4.00
C ARG A 178 23.13 11.38 -3.44
N ARG A 179 23.68 10.35 -4.07
CA ARG A 179 25.02 9.84 -3.82
C ARG A 179 25.78 9.77 -5.13
N GLN A 180 26.98 10.32 -5.13
CA GLN A 180 27.96 10.17 -6.20
C GLN A 180 28.81 8.92 -5.96
#